data_AF-A0A1M7HCQ1-F1
#
_entry.id   AF-A0A1M7HCQ1-F1
#
_cell.length_a   1.000
_cell.length_b   1.000
_cell.length_c   1.000
_cell.angle_alpha   90.00
_cell.angle_beta   90.00
_cell.angle_gamma   90.00
#
_symmetry.space_group_name_H-M   'P 1'
#
loop_
_entity.id
_entity.type
_entity.pdbx_description
1 polymer ?
#
loop_
_entity_poly.entity_id
_entity_poly.type
_entity_poly.pdbx_seq_one_letter_code
_entity_poly.pdbx_strand_id
1 'polypeptide(L)'
;MIGFRKLSDDQPTLQLSPLLRAAHRTMQYADENSGIGLTATKAFQRKFVHWAVEHVDWPRYGPEEAFSVSKVVNEYEFPPIQVVHFLLLQLKLGRHYKGKFLLTKKGKDLLNSPGVLFDQLIPFFLLEVDHTSYACLDERPFGTWDVWLNVMNVELEQGLTERQLYGLFYGNGPDWDNAGWRVLAAFSSYVLKPLEWAGLISVHEVEGGSRRDWMCFKTALWREALRLDTGDEVPNIVRH
;
A
#
# COMPACT_ATOMS: atom_id res chain seq x y z
N MET A 1 -21.44 -0.92 -2.87
CA MET A 1 -20.86 0.21 -3.63
C MET A 1 -19.75 0.81 -2.80
N ILE A 2 -18.54 0.87 -3.34
CA ILE A 2 -17.38 1.46 -2.66
C ILE A 2 -17.35 2.97 -2.89
N GLY A 3 -17.32 3.75 -1.82
CA GLY A 3 -17.06 5.18 -1.86
C GLY A 3 -15.82 5.55 -1.05
N PHE A 4 -15.09 6.57 -1.50
CA PHE A 4 -14.03 7.21 -0.71
C PHE A 4 -14.50 8.57 -0.22
N ARG A 5 -14.31 8.85 1.06
CA ARG A 5 -14.59 10.13 1.69
C ARG A 5 -13.40 11.05 1.47
N LYS A 6 -13.68 12.33 1.22
CA LYS A 6 -12.64 13.35 1.17
C LYS A 6 -12.12 13.63 2.57
N LEU A 7 -10.83 13.46 2.75
CA LEU A 7 -10.11 13.70 3.99
C LEU A 7 -9.56 15.12 4.01
N SER A 8 -9.55 15.75 5.19
CA SER A 8 -8.95 17.07 5.37
C SER A 8 -7.41 16.96 5.38
N ASP A 9 -6.72 18.00 4.95
CA ASP A 9 -5.25 18.01 4.86
C ASP A 9 -4.56 17.89 6.23
N ASP A 10 -5.25 18.25 7.32
CA ASP A 10 -4.79 18.16 8.71
C ASP A 10 -5.17 16.85 9.41
N GLN A 11 -5.81 15.92 8.70
CA GLN A 11 -6.33 14.70 9.30
C GLN A 11 -5.18 13.75 9.69
N PRO A 12 -5.03 13.41 10.99
CA PRO A 12 -3.85 12.69 11.48
C PRO A 12 -3.76 11.26 10.94
N THR A 13 -4.89 10.64 10.60
CA THR A 13 -4.95 9.28 10.07
C THR A 13 -4.36 9.15 8.67
N LEU A 14 -4.16 10.25 7.93
CA LEU A 14 -3.42 10.23 6.66
C LEU A 14 -2.00 9.67 6.85
N GLN A 15 -1.40 9.89 8.01
CA GLN A 15 -0.08 9.34 8.35
C GLN A 15 -0.07 7.82 8.48
N LEU A 16 -1.23 7.16 8.56
CA LEU A 16 -1.31 5.70 8.62
C LEU A 16 -1.07 5.05 7.26
N SER A 17 -1.06 5.81 6.15
CA SER A 17 -0.82 5.30 4.80
C SER A 17 0.66 5.34 4.42
N PRO A 18 1.37 4.20 4.37
CA PRO A 18 2.76 4.15 3.87
C PRO A 18 2.89 4.72 2.46
N LEU A 19 1.93 4.39 1.59
CA LEU A 19 1.95 4.83 0.21
C LEU A 19 1.84 6.36 0.08
N LEU A 20 0.94 6.99 0.86
CA LEU A 20 0.82 8.45 0.87
C LEU A 20 2.11 9.10 1.39
N ARG A 21 2.66 8.62 2.52
CA ARG A 21 3.91 9.15 3.09
C ARG A 21 5.05 9.05 2.08
N ALA A 22 5.21 7.91 1.42
CA ALA A 22 6.26 7.68 0.43
C ALA A 22 6.12 8.58 -0.80
N ALA A 23 4.89 8.72 -1.32
CA ALA A 23 4.60 9.61 -2.44
C ALA A 23 4.93 11.05 -2.09
N HIS A 24 4.49 11.52 -0.92
CA HIS A 24 4.78 12.87 -0.43
C HIS A 24 6.28 13.12 -0.28
N ARG A 25 7.02 12.22 0.38
CA ARG A 25 8.48 12.31 0.53
C ARG A 25 9.22 12.29 -0.81
N THR A 26 8.79 11.45 -1.74
CA THR A 26 9.37 11.38 -3.10
C THR A 26 9.15 12.67 -3.86
N MET A 27 7.94 13.24 -3.78
CA MET A 27 7.61 14.50 -4.42
C MET A 27 8.41 15.64 -3.79
N GLN A 28 8.52 15.68 -2.46
CA GLN A 28 9.30 16.69 -1.73
C GLN A 28 10.77 16.66 -2.15
N TYR A 29 11.38 15.46 -2.19
CA TYR A 29 12.75 15.30 -2.67
C TYR A 29 12.92 15.82 -4.10
N ALA A 30 11.98 15.49 -4.99
CA ALA A 30 12.04 15.93 -6.38
C ALA A 30 11.92 17.46 -6.50
N ASP A 31 11.16 18.12 -5.65
CA ASP A 31 11.05 19.58 -5.64
C ASP A 31 12.34 20.25 -5.12
N GLU A 32 12.85 19.77 -3.99
CA GLU A 32 14.06 20.30 -3.34
C GLU A 32 15.34 20.09 -4.18
N ASN A 33 15.43 18.98 -4.92
CA ASN A 33 16.62 18.60 -5.67
C ASN A 33 16.54 18.94 -7.18
N SER A 34 15.53 19.69 -7.61
CA SER A 34 15.29 19.97 -9.04
C SER A 34 15.21 18.69 -9.89
N GLY A 35 14.49 17.71 -9.36
CA GLY A 35 14.23 16.40 -9.95
C GLY A 35 15.05 15.26 -9.37
N ILE A 36 14.55 14.05 -9.61
CA ILE A 36 15.24 12.81 -9.27
C ILE A 36 15.94 12.29 -10.53
N GLY A 37 17.22 11.93 -10.44
CA GLY A 37 17.94 11.35 -11.57
C GLY A 37 17.37 9.98 -11.98
N LEU A 38 17.35 9.71 -13.29
CA LEU A 38 16.89 8.44 -13.86
C LEU A 38 18.05 7.68 -14.53
N THR A 39 17.94 6.37 -14.56
CA THR A 39 18.80 5.48 -15.36
C THR A 39 18.39 5.53 -16.84
N ALA A 40 19.17 4.89 -17.71
CA ALA A 40 18.82 4.73 -19.13
C ALA A 40 17.48 3.99 -19.33
N THR A 41 17.14 3.07 -18.41
CA THR A 41 15.86 2.34 -18.41
C THR A 41 14.73 3.12 -17.72
N LYS A 42 14.96 4.41 -17.40
CA LYS A 42 14.00 5.31 -16.73
C LYS A 42 13.62 4.87 -15.31
N ALA A 43 14.44 4.04 -14.68
CA ALA A 43 14.32 3.77 -13.25
C ALA A 43 14.95 4.92 -12.45
N PHE A 44 14.51 5.14 -11.21
CA PHE A 44 15.20 6.02 -10.27
C PHE A 44 16.64 5.57 -10.06
N GLN A 45 17.55 6.53 -10.07
CA GLN A 45 18.95 6.27 -9.77
C GLN A 45 19.11 5.82 -8.33
N ARG A 46 20.08 4.92 -8.14
CA ARG A 46 20.43 4.33 -6.85
C ARG A 46 20.59 5.34 -5.71
N LYS A 47 21.17 6.52 -5.98
CA LYS A 47 21.31 7.58 -4.97
C LYS A 47 19.97 7.94 -4.33
N PHE A 48 18.91 8.06 -5.13
CA PHE A 48 17.57 8.32 -4.63
C PHE A 48 16.95 7.09 -3.98
N VAL A 49 17.15 5.90 -4.54
CA VAL A 49 16.64 4.65 -3.95
C VAL A 49 17.19 4.44 -2.53
N HIS A 50 18.49 4.65 -2.33
CA HIS A 50 19.12 4.59 -1.00
C HIS A 50 18.54 5.61 -0.04
N TRP A 51 18.36 6.86 -0.49
CA TRP A 51 17.69 7.88 0.30
C TRP A 51 16.25 7.45 0.67
N ALA A 52 15.49 6.88 -0.28
CA ALA A 52 14.12 6.45 -0.05
C ALA A 52 14.04 5.32 0.99
N VAL A 53 14.94 4.34 0.93
CA VAL A 53 15.03 3.25 1.92
C VAL A 53 15.17 3.80 3.35
N GLU A 54 15.94 4.87 3.52
CA GLU A 54 16.19 5.48 4.83
C GLU A 54 15.07 6.41 5.32
N HIS A 55 14.27 6.99 4.42
CA HIS A 55 13.37 8.11 4.76
C HIS A 55 11.88 7.85 4.56
N VAL A 56 11.51 6.81 3.80
CA VAL A 56 10.10 6.53 3.47
C VAL A 56 9.38 5.76 4.59
N ASP A 57 10.12 5.00 5.40
CA ASP A 57 9.60 4.15 6.48
C ASP A 57 8.42 3.28 6.01
N TRP A 58 8.76 2.22 5.27
CA TRP A 58 7.79 1.32 4.64
C TRP A 58 7.69 -0.01 5.39
N PRO A 59 6.48 -0.53 5.68
CA PRO A 59 6.31 -1.77 6.41
C PRO A 59 7.09 -2.93 5.78
N ARG A 60 7.99 -3.56 6.54
CA ARG A 60 8.79 -4.73 6.13
C ARG A 60 9.80 -4.47 4.99
N TYR A 61 10.11 -3.19 4.75
CA TYR A 61 11.10 -2.76 3.75
C TYR A 61 11.99 -1.65 4.34
N GLY A 62 12.37 -1.77 5.62
CA GLY A 62 13.32 -0.86 6.25
C GLY A 62 14.75 -1.07 5.77
N PRO A 63 15.72 -0.27 6.24
CA PRO A 63 17.12 -0.42 5.85
C PRO A 63 17.70 -1.80 6.14
N GLU A 64 17.34 -2.41 7.28
CA GLU A 64 17.84 -3.74 7.65
C GLU A 64 17.37 -4.81 6.66
N GLU A 65 16.09 -4.79 6.28
CA GLU A 65 15.55 -5.72 5.30
C GLU A 65 16.08 -5.44 3.89
N ALA A 66 16.07 -4.18 3.46
CA ALA A 66 16.45 -3.78 2.11
C ALA A 66 17.93 -4.08 1.82
N PHE A 67 18.82 -3.90 2.81
CA PHE A 67 20.25 -4.15 2.67
C PHE A 67 20.71 -5.51 3.19
N SER A 68 19.79 -6.40 3.58
CA SER A 68 20.09 -7.72 4.16
C SER A 68 20.95 -8.61 3.23
N VAL A 69 20.69 -8.56 1.92
CA VAL A 69 21.39 -9.37 0.91
C VAL A 69 22.53 -8.61 0.24
N SER A 70 22.36 -7.30 0.03
CA SER A 70 23.30 -6.47 -0.73
C SER A 70 23.39 -5.09 -0.12
N LYS A 71 24.60 -4.49 -0.09
CA LYS A 71 24.82 -3.09 0.31
C LYS A 71 24.27 -2.07 -0.69
N VAL A 72 23.77 -2.56 -1.83
CA VAL A 72 23.31 -1.78 -2.95
C VAL A 72 21.95 -2.31 -3.38
N VAL A 73 20.98 -1.40 -3.52
CA VAL A 73 19.59 -1.68 -3.86
C VAL A 73 19.21 -0.70 -4.97
N ASN A 74 18.66 -1.22 -6.05
CA ASN A 74 18.11 -0.44 -7.16
C ASN A 74 16.57 -0.47 -7.09
N GLU A 75 15.88 0.33 -7.91
CA GLU A 75 14.41 0.46 -7.84
C GLU A 75 13.67 -0.88 -7.98
N TYR A 76 14.10 -1.76 -8.88
CA TYR A 76 13.49 -3.08 -9.07
C TYR A 76 13.65 -4.01 -7.86
N GLU A 77 14.59 -3.71 -6.97
CA GLU A 77 14.84 -4.45 -5.72
C GLU A 77 14.12 -3.79 -4.53
N PHE A 78 13.47 -2.64 -4.75
CA PHE A 78 12.71 -1.90 -3.74
C PHE A 78 11.28 -1.61 -4.24
N PRO A 79 10.38 -2.61 -4.20
CA PRO A 79 9.00 -2.50 -4.67
C PRO A 79 8.24 -1.25 -4.17
N PRO A 80 8.41 -0.79 -2.91
CA PRO A 80 7.77 0.44 -2.43
C PRO A 80 7.95 1.65 -3.35
N ILE A 81 9.19 1.97 -3.72
CA ILE A 81 9.45 3.15 -4.54
C ILE A 81 9.07 2.94 -5.99
N GLN A 82 9.12 1.69 -6.48
CA GLN A 82 8.67 1.33 -7.81
C GLN A 82 7.17 1.63 -7.99
N VAL A 83 6.35 1.27 -6.99
CA VAL A 83 4.91 1.59 -6.97
C VAL A 83 4.68 3.08 -6.93
N VAL A 84 5.38 3.80 -6.05
CA VAL A 84 5.28 5.27 -5.97
C VAL A 84 5.62 5.91 -7.31
N HIS A 85 6.73 5.50 -7.93
CA HIS A 85 7.16 6.01 -9.23
C HIS A 85 6.08 5.81 -10.30
N PHE A 86 5.55 4.58 -10.39
CA PHE A 86 4.47 4.23 -11.31
C PHE A 86 3.24 5.12 -11.09
N LEU A 87 2.77 5.24 -9.85
CA LEU A 87 1.56 6.00 -9.52
C LEU A 87 1.71 7.49 -9.83
N LEU A 88 2.85 8.09 -9.47
CA LEU A 88 3.12 9.51 -9.75
C LEU A 88 3.12 9.80 -11.26
N LEU A 89 3.56 8.85 -12.10
CA LEU A 89 3.48 8.97 -13.56
C LEU A 89 2.05 8.80 -14.07
N GLN A 90 1.33 7.75 -13.63
CA GLN A 90 -0.05 7.49 -14.07
C GLN A 90 -1.00 8.64 -13.73
N LEU A 91 -0.88 9.20 -12.53
CA LEU A 91 -1.68 10.34 -12.06
C LEU A 91 -1.21 11.69 -12.60
N LYS A 92 -0.16 11.71 -13.43
CA LYS A 92 0.47 12.88 -14.04
C LYS A 92 0.97 13.90 -12.99
N LEU A 93 1.41 13.40 -11.83
CA LEU A 93 2.00 14.19 -10.75
C LEU A 93 3.49 14.42 -10.98
N GLY A 94 4.15 13.50 -11.68
CA GLY A 94 5.48 13.66 -12.21
C GLY A 94 5.56 13.32 -13.69
N ARG A 95 6.73 13.59 -14.27
CA ARG A 95 7.06 13.23 -15.65
C ARG A 95 8.54 12.95 -15.80
N HIS A 96 8.88 12.07 -16.73
CA HIS A 96 10.25 11.90 -17.19
C HIS A 96 10.62 13.00 -18.19
N TYR A 97 11.70 13.71 -17.93
CA TYR A 97 12.23 14.74 -18.81
C TYR A 97 13.75 14.83 -18.68
N LYS A 98 14.46 14.74 -19.81
CA LYS A 98 15.93 14.87 -19.90
C LYS A 98 16.69 14.06 -18.83
N GLY A 99 16.35 12.78 -18.68
CA GLY A 99 17.01 11.87 -17.72
C GLY A 99 16.69 12.14 -16.25
N LYS A 100 15.64 12.93 -15.97
CA LYS A 100 15.15 13.19 -14.62
C LYS A 100 13.65 12.93 -14.52
N PHE A 101 13.19 12.56 -13.34
CA PHE A 101 11.81 12.68 -12.93
C PHE A 101 11.60 14.08 -12.34
N LEU A 102 10.63 14.81 -12.87
CA LEU A 102 10.28 16.17 -12.44
C LEU A 102 8.81 16.21 -12.05
N LEU A 103 8.48 16.97 -11.03
CA LEU A 103 7.08 17.27 -10.71
C LEU A 103 6.43 18.09 -11.83
N THR A 104 5.17 17.76 -12.11
CA THR A 104 4.29 18.62 -12.90
C THR A 104 3.78 19.76 -12.03
N LYS A 105 3.12 20.77 -12.63
CA LYS A 105 2.44 21.82 -11.85
C LYS A 105 1.44 21.22 -10.85
N LYS A 106 0.62 20.27 -11.33
CA LYS A 106 -0.32 19.50 -10.50
C LYS A 106 0.39 18.79 -9.33
N GLY A 107 1.53 18.14 -9.60
CA GLY A 107 2.31 17.50 -8.53
C GLY A 107 2.81 18.50 -7.48
N LYS A 108 3.32 19.66 -7.90
CA LYS A 108 3.76 20.70 -6.97
C LYS A 108 2.62 21.25 -6.13
N ASP A 109 1.46 21.49 -6.74
CA ASP A 109 0.28 22.02 -6.04
C ASP A 109 -0.17 21.05 -4.92
N LEU A 110 -0.08 19.73 -5.14
CA LEU A 110 -0.48 18.70 -4.17
C LEU A 110 0.52 18.46 -3.03
N LEU A 111 1.74 19.01 -3.07
CA LEU A 111 2.70 18.88 -1.96
C LEU A 111 2.15 19.46 -0.65
N ASN A 112 1.30 20.47 -0.75
CA ASN A 112 0.68 21.15 0.40
C ASN A 112 -0.76 20.68 0.68
N SER A 113 -1.23 19.64 -0.01
CA SER A 113 -2.59 19.13 0.11
C SER A 113 -2.63 17.60 0.20
N PRO A 114 -2.16 17.01 1.33
CA PRO A 114 -2.06 15.56 1.51
C PRO A 114 -3.42 14.84 1.46
N GLY A 115 -4.52 15.48 1.87
CA GLY A 115 -5.87 14.91 1.76
C GLY A 115 -6.32 14.80 0.30
N VAL A 116 -6.00 15.82 -0.52
CA VAL A 116 -6.27 15.80 -1.96
C VAL A 116 -5.34 14.82 -2.70
N LEU A 117 -4.09 14.68 -2.25
CA LEU A 117 -3.18 13.66 -2.75
C LEU A 117 -3.71 12.26 -2.45
N PHE A 118 -4.19 12.01 -1.22
CA PHE A 118 -4.81 10.76 -0.81
C PHE A 118 -6.03 10.39 -1.68
N ASP A 119 -6.94 11.34 -1.90
CA ASP A 119 -8.16 11.18 -2.71
C ASP A 119 -7.88 10.77 -4.16
N GLN A 120 -6.70 11.12 -4.69
CA GLN A 120 -6.27 10.70 -6.03
C GLN A 120 -5.46 9.41 -6.02
N LEU A 121 -4.60 9.25 -5.02
CA LEU A 121 -3.60 8.19 -4.99
C LEU A 121 -4.22 6.85 -4.58
N ILE A 122 -4.98 6.83 -3.48
CA ILE A 122 -5.43 5.58 -2.86
C ILE A 122 -6.55 4.91 -3.64
N PRO A 123 -7.59 5.62 -4.12
CA PRO A 123 -8.63 4.98 -4.93
C PRO A 123 -8.07 4.42 -6.23
N PHE A 124 -7.20 5.17 -6.92
CA PHE A 124 -6.54 4.70 -8.15
C PHE A 124 -5.65 3.48 -7.86
N PHE A 125 -4.83 3.55 -6.80
CA PHE A 125 -3.96 2.44 -6.42
C PHE A 125 -4.76 1.18 -6.11
N LEU A 126 -5.82 1.25 -5.31
CA LEU A 126 -6.57 0.06 -4.92
C LEU A 126 -7.42 -0.47 -6.09
N LEU A 127 -8.19 0.39 -6.74
CA LEU A 127 -9.26 -0.06 -7.64
C LEU A 127 -8.81 -0.23 -9.10
N GLU A 128 -7.80 0.51 -9.54
CA GLU A 128 -7.42 0.57 -10.97
C GLU A 128 -6.08 -0.12 -11.26
N VAL A 129 -5.25 -0.41 -10.24
CA VAL A 129 -3.97 -1.09 -10.43
C VAL A 129 -4.14 -2.59 -10.36
N ASP A 130 -3.57 -3.30 -11.34
CA ASP A 130 -3.51 -4.75 -11.30
C ASP A 130 -2.39 -5.23 -10.34
N HIS A 131 -2.79 -5.68 -9.16
CA HIS A 131 -1.89 -6.17 -8.12
C HIS A 131 -1.37 -7.61 -8.36
N THR A 132 -1.72 -8.29 -9.47
CA THR A 132 -1.10 -9.60 -9.81
C THR A 132 0.40 -9.48 -9.97
N SER A 133 0.82 -8.38 -10.57
CA SER A 133 2.11 -8.22 -11.22
C SER A 133 3.29 -8.43 -10.26
N TYR A 134 3.08 -8.18 -8.96
CA TYR A 134 4.11 -8.25 -7.94
C TYR A 134 4.29 -9.65 -7.35
N ALA A 135 3.28 -10.51 -7.45
CA ALA A 135 3.31 -11.82 -6.81
C ALA A 135 4.18 -12.82 -7.59
N CYS A 136 4.38 -12.61 -8.90
CA CYS A 136 4.97 -13.61 -9.80
C CYS A 136 4.28 -15.00 -9.66
N LEU A 137 2.97 -14.98 -9.39
CA LEU A 137 2.11 -16.15 -9.26
C LEU A 137 1.10 -16.17 -10.39
N ASP A 138 0.81 -17.36 -10.90
CA ASP A 138 -0.25 -17.56 -11.90
C ASP A 138 -1.64 -17.53 -11.24
N GLU A 139 -1.70 -17.85 -9.94
CA GLU A 139 -2.91 -17.81 -9.14
C GLU A 139 -3.44 -16.38 -8.96
N ARG A 140 -4.74 -16.20 -9.13
CA ARG A 140 -5.46 -14.95 -8.86
C ARG A 140 -6.58 -15.22 -7.86
N PRO A 141 -6.71 -14.43 -6.78
CA PRO A 141 -7.88 -14.56 -5.91
C PRO A 141 -9.14 -14.20 -6.71
N PHE A 142 -10.19 -15.00 -6.54
CA PHE A 142 -11.47 -14.77 -7.20
C PHE A 142 -12.29 -13.75 -6.40
N GLY A 143 -12.64 -12.60 -6.96
CA GLY A 143 -13.48 -11.65 -6.25
C GLY A 143 -13.40 -10.24 -6.80
N THR A 144 -14.06 -9.32 -6.10
CA THR A 144 -14.01 -7.89 -6.40
C THR A 144 -13.71 -7.12 -5.13
N TRP A 145 -13.16 -5.92 -5.28
CA TRP A 145 -12.94 -5.03 -4.14
C TRP A 145 -14.21 -4.74 -3.34
N ASP A 146 -15.38 -4.68 -3.99
CA ASP A 146 -16.65 -4.45 -3.31
C ASP A 146 -16.95 -5.58 -2.32
N VAL A 147 -16.77 -6.85 -2.73
CA VAL A 147 -16.93 -8.01 -1.84
C VAL A 147 -15.87 -8.00 -0.74
N TRP A 148 -14.59 -7.85 -1.10
CA TRP A 148 -13.52 -7.93 -0.10
C TRP A 148 -13.64 -6.85 0.97
N LEU A 149 -13.89 -5.60 0.58
CA LEU A 149 -14.03 -4.50 1.54
C LEU A 149 -15.26 -4.66 2.42
N ASN A 150 -16.43 -5.03 1.88
CA ASN A 150 -17.65 -5.16 2.68
C ASN A 150 -17.58 -6.31 3.69
N VAL A 151 -17.01 -7.46 3.32
CA VAL A 151 -16.79 -8.58 4.25
C VAL A 151 -15.75 -8.21 5.31
N MET A 152 -14.60 -7.67 4.90
CA MET A 152 -13.56 -7.23 5.85
C MET A 152 -14.06 -6.14 6.80
N ASN A 153 -14.99 -5.30 6.36
CA ASN A 153 -15.58 -4.29 7.21
C ASN A 153 -16.34 -4.89 8.40
N VAL A 154 -17.02 -6.03 8.23
CA VAL A 154 -17.73 -6.70 9.34
C VAL A 154 -16.77 -7.58 10.16
N GLU A 155 -15.92 -8.34 9.48
CA GLU A 155 -15.18 -9.46 10.09
C GLU A 155 -13.89 -9.03 10.80
N LEU A 156 -13.26 -7.91 10.42
CA LEU A 156 -11.99 -7.47 11.02
C LEU A 156 -12.14 -6.64 12.31
N GLU A 157 -13.29 -6.64 12.98
CA GLU A 157 -13.49 -5.87 14.22
C GLU A 157 -12.53 -6.30 15.36
N GLN A 158 -12.24 -7.60 15.47
CA GLN A 158 -11.30 -8.14 16.46
C GLN A 158 -9.93 -8.50 15.87
N GLY A 159 -9.75 -8.24 14.58
CA GLY A 159 -8.63 -8.72 13.78
C GLY A 159 -8.69 -10.22 13.50
N LEU A 160 -8.12 -10.62 12.37
CA LEU A 160 -8.10 -12.01 11.91
C LEU A 160 -6.73 -12.34 11.35
N THR A 161 -6.33 -13.61 11.44
CA THR A 161 -5.16 -14.07 10.70
C THR A 161 -5.45 -14.10 9.21
N GLU A 162 -4.40 -13.99 8.40
CA GLU A 162 -4.50 -14.12 6.94
C GLU A 162 -5.23 -15.41 6.51
N ARG A 163 -4.94 -16.54 7.19
CA ARG A 163 -5.59 -17.82 6.93
C ARG A 163 -7.08 -17.79 7.27
N GLN A 164 -7.46 -17.21 8.42
CA GLN A 164 -8.86 -17.07 8.80
C GLN A 164 -9.61 -16.19 7.80
N LEU A 165 -8.99 -15.08 7.40
CA LEU A 165 -9.58 -14.15 6.44
C LEU A 165 -9.72 -14.78 5.05
N TYR A 166 -8.72 -15.54 4.59
CA TYR A 166 -8.85 -16.34 3.37
C TYR A 166 -10.02 -17.33 3.48
N GLY A 167 -10.14 -18.00 4.63
CA GLY A 167 -11.21 -18.97 4.92
C GLY A 167 -12.62 -18.38 4.81
N LEU A 168 -12.79 -17.11 5.20
CA LEU A 168 -14.07 -16.40 5.06
C LEU A 168 -14.50 -16.22 3.60
N PHE A 169 -13.55 -16.01 2.69
CA PHE A 169 -13.85 -15.78 1.27
C PHE A 169 -13.93 -17.07 0.46
N TYR A 170 -13.06 -18.03 0.74
CA TYR A 170 -12.80 -19.18 -0.16
C TYR A 170 -12.94 -20.54 0.51
N GLY A 171 -13.28 -20.56 1.80
CA GLY A 171 -13.30 -21.78 2.61
C GLY A 171 -11.92 -22.15 3.16
N ASN A 172 -11.95 -23.03 4.17
CA ASN A 172 -10.75 -23.49 4.86
C ASN A 172 -9.95 -24.49 4.01
N GLY A 173 -8.65 -24.58 4.25
CA GLY A 173 -7.78 -25.58 3.64
C GLY A 173 -6.39 -25.06 3.32
N PRO A 174 -6.26 -23.98 2.53
CA PRO A 174 -4.95 -23.41 2.21
C PRO A 174 -4.19 -22.93 3.44
N ASP A 175 -2.92 -23.29 3.50
CA ASP A 175 -1.99 -22.93 4.56
C ASP A 175 -0.60 -22.72 3.96
N TRP A 176 0.22 -21.91 4.63
CA TRP A 176 1.62 -21.71 4.29
C TRP A 176 2.43 -23.00 4.36
N ASP A 177 1.99 -23.97 5.17
CA ASP A 177 2.66 -25.26 5.37
C ASP A 177 2.10 -26.40 4.49
N ASN A 178 1.21 -26.11 3.53
CA ASN A 178 0.64 -27.12 2.65
C ASN A 178 0.58 -26.69 1.17
N ALA A 179 0.01 -27.56 0.32
CA ALA A 179 -0.05 -27.33 -1.14
C ALA A 179 -0.85 -26.06 -1.54
N GLY A 180 -1.64 -25.48 -0.63
CA GLY A 180 -2.41 -24.25 -0.83
C GLY A 180 -1.63 -22.96 -0.58
N TRP A 181 -0.33 -23.00 -0.24
CA TRP A 181 0.43 -21.79 0.05
C TRP A 181 0.41 -20.74 -1.09
N ARG A 182 0.34 -21.17 -2.36
CA ARG A 182 0.31 -20.26 -3.51
C ARG A 182 -0.96 -19.43 -3.60
N VAL A 183 -2.12 -20.04 -3.36
CA VAL A 183 -3.40 -19.30 -3.37
C VAL A 183 -3.49 -18.33 -2.19
N LEU A 184 -2.91 -18.71 -1.04
CA LEU A 184 -2.80 -17.83 0.11
C LEU A 184 -1.86 -16.64 -0.18
N ALA A 185 -0.70 -16.89 -0.76
CA ALA A 185 0.26 -15.85 -1.17
C ALA A 185 -0.31 -14.92 -2.25
N ALA A 186 -1.10 -15.44 -3.18
CA ALA A 186 -1.80 -14.65 -4.18
C ALA A 186 -2.82 -13.72 -3.52
N PHE A 187 -3.65 -14.23 -2.61
CA PHE A 187 -4.59 -13.42 -1.82
C PHE A 187 -3.87 -12.34 -1.00
N SER A 188 -2.79 -12.70 -0.32
CA SER A 188 -1.93 -11.77 0.43
C SER A 188 -1.48 -10.60 -0.43
N SER A 189 -0.92 -10.93 -1.59
CA SER A 189 -0.29 -9.95 -2.48
C SER A 189 -1.31 -9.06 -3.18
N TYR A 190 -2.49 -9.58 -3.49
CA TYR A 190 -3.53 -8.85 -4.20
C TYR A 190 -4.46 -8.03 -3.32
N VAL A 191 -4.76 -8.53 -2.11
CA VAL A 191 -5.82 -7.98 -1.27
C VAL A 191 -5.20 -7.34 -0.04
N LEU A 192 -4.42 -8.10 0.74
CA LEU A 192 -3.94 -7.61 2.04
C LEU A 192 -2.83 -6.57 1.89
N LYS A 193 -1.86 -6.83 1.02
CA LYS A 193 -0.71 -5.94 0.84
C LYS A 193 -1.12 -4.56 0.31
N PRO A 194 -2.00 -4.42 -0.69
CA PRO A 194 -2.49 -3.11 -1.11
C PRO A 194 -3.27 -2.39 0.00
N LEU A 195 -4.07 -3.10 0.79
CA LEU A 195 -4.77 -2.50 1.94
C LEU A 195 -3.82 -2.02 3.03
N GLU A 196 -2.77 -2.78 3.32
CA GLU A 196 -1.71 -2.38 4.25
C GLU A 196 -0.97 -1.14 3.73
N TRP A 197 -0.60 -1.13 2.45
CA TRP A 197 0.11 -0.01 1.82
C TRP A 197 -0.75 1.25 1.70
N ALA A 198 -2.06 1.09 1.51
CA ALA A 198 -3.02 2.18 1.58
C ALA A 198 -3.20 2.71 3.02
N GLY A 199 -2.79 1.95 4.04
CA GLY A 199 -2.97 2.27 5.45
C GLY A 199 -4.35 1.93 6.00
N LEU A 200 -5.16 1.16 5.26
CA LEU A 200 -6.51 0.78 5.66
C LEU A 200 -6.50 -0.36 6.68
N ILE A 201 -5.52 -1.26 6.58
CA ILE A 201 -5.25 -2.30 7.57
C ILE A 201 -3.83 -2.17 8.12
N SER A 202 -3.60 -2.69 9.32
CA SER A 202 -2.27 -2.97 9.84
C SER A 202 -2.07 -4.48 9.97
N VAL A 203 -0.85 -4.94 9.70
CA VAL A 203 -0.48 -6.36 9.74
C VAL A 203 0.63 -6.53 10.76
N HIS A 204 0.41 -7.39 11.76
CA HIS A 204 1.33 -7.63 12.86
C HIS A 204 1.68 -9.11 12.95
N GLU A 205 2.94 -9.42 13.23
CA GLU A 205 3.35 -10.79 13.53
C GLU A 205 2.82 -11.20 14.90
N VAL A 206 2.31 -12.43 15.02
CA VAL A 206 1.87 -12.99 16.30
C VAL A 206 3.08 -13.54 17.06
N GLU A 207 3.40 -12.92 18.20
CA GLU A 207 4.45 -13.43 19.08
C GLU A 207 4.11 -14.84 19.61
N GLY A 208 5.04 -15.78 19.44
CA GLY A 208 4.92 -17.14 19.97
C GLY A 208 4.08 -18.13 19.14
N GLY A 209 3.57 -17.72 17.98
CA GLY A 209 2.93 -18.62 17.00
C GLY A 209 3.95 -19.45 16.21
N SER A 210 3.49 -20.47 15.47
CA SER A 210 4.32 -21.08 14.42
C SER A 210 4.72 -20.00 13.43
N ARG A 211 5.99 -20.02 12.99
CA ARG A 211 6.57 -19.06 12.02
C ARG A 211 5.53 -18.68 10.96
N ARG A 212 5.05 -17.42 10.98
CA ARG A 212 4.20 -16.74 9.96
C ARG A 212 2.70 -16.64 10.19
N ASP A 213 2.20 -16.69 11.42
CA ASP A 213 0.84 -16.18 11.68
C ASP A 213 0.87 -14.64 11.74
N TRP A 214 0.28 -13.99 10.74
CA TRP A 214 0.11 -12.54 10.68
C TRP A 214 -1.34 -12.17 10.98
N MET A 215 -1.55 -11.26 11.92
CA MET A 215 -2.87 -10.71 12.24
C MET A 215 -3.10 -9.40 11.51
N CYS A 216 -4.26 -9.30 10.86
CA CYS A 216 -4.73 -8.11 10.16
C CYS A 216 -5.77 -7.39 11.01
N PHE A 217 -5.65 -6.07 11.16
CA PHE A 217 -6.60 -5.22 11.88
C PHE A 217 -6.99 -4.02 11.03
N LYS A 218 -8.22 -3.53 11.16
CA LYS A 218 -8.61 -2.24 10.58
C LYS A 218 -7.89 -1.11 11.31
N THR A 219 -7.35 -0.17 10.55
CA THR A 219 -6.84 1.08 11.12
C THR A 219 -7.97 2.10 11.31
N ALA A 220 -7.69 3.22 11.97
CA ALA A 220 -8.64 4.33 12.05
C ALA A 220 -8.97 4.91 10.66
N LEU A 221 -8.02 4.84 9.72
CA LEU A 221 -8.20 5.33 8.35
C LEU A 221 -9.29 4.57 7.60
N TRP A 222 -9.55 3.30 7.94
CA TRP A 222 -10.62 2.51 7.32
C TRP A 222 -11.99 3.21 7.43
N ARG A 223 -12.38 3.59 8.65
CA ARG A 223 -13.69 4.20 8.93
C ARG A 223 -13.77 5.63 8.41
N GLU A 224 -12.65 6.34 8.40
CA GLU A 224 -12.58 7.73 7.97
C GLU A 224 -12.54 7.87 6.44
N ALA A 225 -11.85 6.97 5.74
CA ALA A 225 -11.68 7.03 4.30
C ALA A 225 -12.77 6.30 3.52
N LEU A 226 -13.33 5.20 4.05
CA LEU A 226 -14.26 4.37 3.28
C LEU A 226 -15.74 4.69 3.56
N ARG A 227 -16.56 4.49 2.54
CA ARG A 227 -18.01 4.36 2.62
C ARG A 227 -18.39 3.05 1.97
N LEU A 228 -18.90 2.13 2.78
CA LEU A 228 -19.23 0.75 2.41
C LEU A 228 -20.70 0.47 2.74
N ASP A 229 -21.28 -0.54 2.09
CA ASP A 229 -22.69 -0.88 2.25
C ASP A 229 -22.95 -1.51 3.62
N THR A 230 -21.98 -2.26 4.15
CA THR A 230 -22.04 -2.87 5.50
C THR A 230 -21.70 -1.90 6.62
N GLY A 231 -21.75 -0.59 6.37
CA GLY A 231 -21.43 0.44 7.36
C GLY A 231 -22.33 0.40 8.60
N ASP A 232 -23.61 0.09 8.41
CA ASP A 232 -24.62 0.05 9.48
C ASP A 232 -24.57 -1.25 10.30
N GLU A 233 -23.87 -2.28 9.81
CA GLU A 233 -23.72 -3.57 10.48
C GLU A 233 -22.58 -3.56 11.52
N VAL A 234 -21.73 -2.53 11.49
CA VAL A 234 -20.58 -2.38 12.38
C VAL A 234 -20.95 -1.44 13.54
N PRO A 235 -20.79 -1.86 14.81
CA PRO A 235 -21.04 -0.97 15.93
C PRO A 235 -20.20 0.30 15.85
N ASN A 236 -20.82 1.47 16.06
CA ASN A 236 -20.09 2.71 16.29
C ASN A 236 -19.31 2.58 17.60
N ILE A 237 -18.08 2.07 17.54
CA ILE A 237 -17.18 2.10 18.69
C ILE A 237 -16.80 3.58 18.91
N VAL A 238 -17.50 4.21 19.86
CA VAL A 238 -17.10 5.49 20.44
C VAL A 238 -15.77 5.23 21.14
N ARG A 239 -14.68 5.75 20.58
CA ARG A 239 -13.39 5.76 21.28
C ARG A 239 -13.51 6.75 22.44
N HIS A 240 -13.42 6.24 23.66
CA HIS A 240 -13.23 7.04 24.87
C HIS A 240 -11.82 7.66 24.90
#